data_AF-H0SZE3-F1
#
_entry.id   AF-H0SZE3-F1
#
_cell.length_a   1.000
_cell.length_b   1.000
_cell.length_c   1.000
_cell.angle_alpha   90.00
_cell.angle_beta   90.00
_cell.angle_gamma   90.00
#
_symmetry.space_group_name_H-M   'P 1'
#
loop_
_entity.id
_entity.type
_entity.pdbx_description
1 polymer ?
#
loop_
_entity_poly.entity_id
_entity_poly.type
_entity_poly.pdbx_seq_one_letter_code
_entity_poly.pdbx_strand_id
1 'polypeptide(L)'
;MALQLRPNCEYCDKDLPPSATDARICSYECTFCADCVETKLSNVCPNCGGGFAPRPIRPAREWRPGVCTVKQVPSDKRVHLKFAAEDVAAFVVGVKDVAPENR
;
A
#
# COMPACT_ATOMS: atom_id res chain seq x y z
N MET A 1 11.11 -4.07 -15.21
CA MET A 1 11.22 -3.16 -14.05
C MET A 1 10.49 -3.80 -12.88
N ALA A 2 11.07 -3.83 -11.68
CA ALA A 2 10.41 -4.39 -10.50
C ALA A 2 9.67 -3.30 -9.71
N LEU A 3 8.53 -3.66 -9.11
CA LEU A 3 7.73 -2.79 -8.23
C LEU A 3 8.61 -2.06 -7.21
N GLN A 4 8.50 -0.74 -7.06
CA GLN A 4 9.24 -0.02 -6.03
C GLN A 4 8.49 -0.10 -4.70
N LEU A 5 8.81 -1.10 -3.88
CA LEU A 5 8.14 -1.32 -2.60
C LEU A 5 8.37 -0.12 -1.69
N ARG A 6 7.28 0.59 -1.33
CA ARG A 6 7.33 1.70 -0.38
C ARG A 6 7.66 1.18 1.03
N PRO A 7 8.53 1.86 1.77
CA PRO A 7 9.03 1.37 3.05
C PRO A 7 8.08 1.61 4.23
N ASN A 8 6.99 2.35 4.04
CA ASN A 8 6.09 2.77 5.12
C ASN A 8 4.61 2.74 4.69
N CYS A 9 3.72 2.75 5.69
CA CYS A 9 2.31 3.04 5.52
C CYS A 9 2.12 4.54 5.25
N GLU A 10 1.48 4.89 4.16
CA GLU A 10 1.28 6.30 3.80
C GLU A 10 0.39 7.07 4.78
N TYR A 11 -0.43 6.39 5.59
CA TYR A 11 -1.33 7.01 6.55
C TYR A 11 -0.66 7.22 7.92
N CYS A 12 -0.25 6.14 8.58
CA CYS A 12 0.24 6.16 9.96
C CYS A 12 1.77 6.10 10.07
N ASP A 13 2.46 6.05 8.93
CA ASP A 13 3.91 6.05 8.85
C ASP A 13 4.63 4.85 9.48
N LYS A 14 3.89 3.79 9.79
CA LYS A 14 4.43 2.49 10.24
C LYS A 14 5.36 1.90 9.18
N ASP A 15 6.49 1.34 9.59
CA ASP A 15 7.39 0.63 8.69
C ASP A 15 6.76 -0.62 8.09
N LEU A 16 6.91 -0.76 6.77
CA LEU A 16 6.42 -1.88 5.96
C LEU A 16 7.60 -2.45 5.15
N PRO A 17 8.53 -3.17 5.79
CA PRO A 17 9.66 -3.80 5.11
C PRO A 17 9.20 -4.77 4.01
N PRO A 18 10.05 -5.16 3.05
CA PRO A 18 9.65 -6.01 1.93
C PRO A 18 8.99 -7.35 2.30
N SER A 19 9.26 -7.84 3.52
CA SER A 19 8.70 -9.05 4.11
C SER A 19 7.40 -8.81 4.91
N ALA A 20 6.93 -7.57 5.04
CA ALA A 20 5.74 -7.22 5.80
C ALA A 20 4.50 -7.93 5.23
N THR A 21 3.88 -8.77 6.07
CA THR A 21 2.67 -9.55 5.75
C THR A 21 1.39 -8.72 5.89
N ASP A 22 1.47 -7.60 6.59
CA ASP A 22 0.39 -6.66 6.84
C ASP A 22 0.39 -5.48 5.84
N ALA A 23 1.31 -5.44 4.89
CA ALA A 23 1.29 -4.45 3.82
C ALA A 23 0.14 -4.72 2.84
N ARG A 24 -0.53 -3.64 2.42
CA ARG A 24 -1.59 -3.61 1.43
C ARG A 24 -1.20 -2.65 0.31
N ILE A 25 -1.54 -2.99 -0.93
CA ILE A 25 -1.19 -2.22 -2.12
C ILE A 25 -2.40 -2.09 -3.06
N CYS A 26 -2.57 -0.93 -3.68
CA CYS A 26 -3.54 -0.73 -4.76
C CYS A 26 -2.87 -0.83 -6.15
N SER A 27 -3.66 -0.79 -7.23
CA SER A 27 -3.16 -0.85 -8.62
C SER A 27 -2.21 0.31 -9.00
N TYR A 28 -2.27 1.43 -8.27
CA TYR A 28 -1.39 2.59 -8.43
C TYR A 28 -0.23 2.60 -7.42
N GLU A 29 0.07 1.44 -6.84
CA GLU A 29 1.20 1.22 -5.93
C GLU A 29 1.16 2.04 -4.63
N CYS A 30 -0.01 2.58 -4.24
CA CYS A 30 -0.17 3.19 -2.92
C CYS A 30 -0.14 2.09 -1.86
N THR A 31 0.62 2.28 -0.79
CA THR A 31 0.94 1.29 0.23
C THR A 31 0.45 1.73 1.61
N PHE A 32 -0.32 0.87 2.26
CA PHE A 32 -0.86 1.08 3.61
C PHE A 32 -0.74 -0.20 4.44
N CYS A 33 -0.75 -0.10 5.77
CA CYS A 33 -0.86 -1.29 6.61
C CYS A 33 -2.31 -1.78 6.66
N ALA A 34 -2.50 -3.07 6.98
CA ALA A 34 -3.80 -3.70 7.13
C ALA A 34 -4.71 -2.92 8.09
N ASP A 35 -4.17 -2.51 9.25
CA ASP A 35 -4.91 -1.74 10.25
C ASP A 35 -5.49 -0.44 9.67
N CYS A 36 -4.72 0.33 8.90
CA CYS A 36 -5.23 1.55 8.25
C CYS A 36 -6.26 1.24 7.17
N VAL A 37 -6.03 0.19 6.39
CA VAL A 37 -6.98 -0.25 5.35
C VAL A 37 -8.33 -0.63 5.95
N GLU A 38 -8.32 -1.32 7.10
CA GLU A 38 -9.53 -1.81 7.77
C GLU A 38 -10.21 -0.72 8.59
N THR A 39 -9.46 0.08 9.36
CA THR A 39 -10.04 0.99 10.37
C THR A 39 -10.19 2.44 9.90
N LYS A 40 -9.41 2.88 8.91
CA LYS A 40 -9.41 4.28 8.43
C LYS A 40 -9.95 4.40 7.02
N LEU A 41 -9.62 3.43 6.16
CA LEU A 41 -9.85 3.52 4.73
C LEU A 41 -11.01 2.65 4.24
N SER A 42 -11.53 1.71 5.05
CA SER A 42 -12.64 0.82 4.66
C SER A 42 -12.44 0.15 3.29
N ASN A 43 -11.21 -0.30 2.99
CA ASN A 43 -10.82 -0.84 1.69
C ASN A 43 -11.07 0.13 0.49
N VAL A 44 -10.94 1.44 0.71
CA VAL A 44 -10.98 2.50 -0.32
C VAL A 44 -9.64 3.21 -0.33
N CYS A 45 -8.93 3.18 -1.46
CA CYS A 45 -7.69 3.91 -1.62
C CYS A 45 -7.98 5.42 -1.62
N PRO A 46 -7.38 6.21 -0.71
CA PRO A 46 -7.68 7.64 -0.60
C PRO A 46 -7.20 8.45 -1.81
N ASN A 47 -6.35 7.85 -2.66
CA ASN A 47 -5.81 8.51 -3.84
C ASN A 47 -6.57 8.19 -5.13
N CYS A 48 -7.24 7.02 -5.23
CA CYS A 48 -7.85 6.56 -6.48
C CYS A 48 -9.22 5.89 -6.33
N GLY A 49 -9.77 5.76 -5.13
CA GLY A 49 -11.06 5.11 -4.87
C GLY A 49 -11.06 3.57 -4.96
N GLY A 50 -10.09 2.97 -5.65
CA GLY A 50 -9.97 1.52 -5.80
C GLY A 50 -9.72 0.75 -4.50
N GLY A 51 -9.80 -0.58 -4.55
CA GLY A 51 -9.53 -1.46 -3.41
C GLY A 51 -8.05 -1.75 -3.16
N PHE A 52 -7.79 -2.55 -2.12
CA PHE A 52 -6.47 -3.02 -1.77
C PHE A 52 -6.35 -4.56 -1.87
N ALA A 53 -5.14 -5.01 -2.18
CA ALA A 53 -4.73 -6.40 -2.08
C ALA A 53 -3.51 -6.54 -1.14
N PRO A 54 -3.22 -7.74 -0.60
CA PRO A 54 -1.94 -8.00 0.06
C PRO A 54 -0.77 -7.65 -0.85
N ARG A 55 0.19 -6.87 -0.34
CA ARG A 55 1.38 -6.52 -1.11
C ARG A 55 2.25 -7.76 -1.30
N PRO A 56 2.64 -8.13 -2.53
CA PRO A 56 3.54 -9.25 -2.75
C PRO A 56 4.87 -9.08 -2.02
N ILE A 57 5.31 -10.13 -1.34
CA ILE A 57 6.58 -10.15 -0.60
C ILE A 57 7.73 -10.28 -1.60
N ARG A 58 8.73 -9.40 -1.50
CA ARG A 58 9.99 -9.59 -2.22
C ARG A 58 10.87 -10.58 -1.46
N PRO A 59 11.28 -11.72 -2.07
CA PRO A 59 12.11 -12.70 -1.40
C PRO A 59 13.46 -12.12 -0.96
N ALA A 60 13.88 -12.44 0.26
CA ALA A 60 15.23 -12.13 0.74
C ALA A 60 16.28 -13.05 0.09
N ARG A 61 15.92 -14.32 -0.13
CA ARG A 61 16.77 -15.31 -0.80
C ARG A 61 16.63 -15.20 -2.31
N GLU A 62 17.76 -15.28 -3.00
CA GLU A 62 17.86 -15.37 -4.46
C GLU A 62 17.49 -16.78 -4.94
N TRP A 63 16.19 -17.08 -4.99
CA TRP A 63 15.69 -18.36 -5.51
C TRP A 63 15.89 -18.50 -7.02
N ARG A 64 15.91 -17.37 -7.73
CA ARG A 64 16.33 -17.25 -9.12
C ARG A 64 17.43 -16.19 -9.20
N PRO A 65 18.46 -16.39 -10.05
CA PRO A 65 19.55 -15.42 -10.19
C PRO A 65 19.04 -14.01 -10.47
N GLY A 66 19.57 -13.04 -9.75
CA GLY A 66 19.27 -11.62 -9.85
C GLY A 66 17.98 -11.15 -9.18
N VAL A 67 17.18 -12.04 -8.56
CA VAL A 67 15.85 -11.70 -8.03
C VAL A 67 15.76 -11.92 -6.51
N CYS A 68 16.15 -10.90 -5.75
CA CYS A 68 16.01 -10.83 -4.29
C CYS A 68 16.10 -9.38 -3.79
N THR A 69 15.83 -9.14 -2.50
CA THR A 69 15.96 -7.80 -1.90
C THR A 69 17.35 -7.20 -1.96
N VAL A 70 18.41 -8.02 -2.04
CA VAL A 70 19.80 -7.55 -2.12
C VAL A 70 20.17 -7.06 -3.53
N LYS A 71 19.71 -7.75 -4.57
CA LYS A 71 20.00 -7.40 -5.97
C LYS A 71 19.00 -6.42 -6.56
N GLN A 72 17.75 -6.49 -6.11
CA GLN A 72 16.65 -5.62 -6.50
C GLN A 72 16.11 -4.90 -5.27
N VAL A 73 16.86 -3.86 -4.88
CA VAL A 73 16.64 -3.12 -3.64
C VAL A 73 15.23 -2.52 -3.64
N PRO A 74 14.46 -2.64 -2.53
CA PRO A 74 13.21 -1.90 -2.36
C PRO A 74 13.46 -0.39 -2.28
N SER A 75 12.41 0.41 -2.35
CA SER A 75 12.58 1.85 -2.18
C SER A 75 12.83 2.18 -0.72
N ASP A 76 13.73 3.13 -0.48
CA ASP A 76 13.96 3.80 0.81
C ASP A 76 13.13 5.08 0.94
N LYS A 77 12.47 5.52 -0.13
CA LYS A 77 11.66 6.73 -0.16
C LYS A 77 10.33 6.51 0.55
N ARG A 78 10.19 7.14 1.71
CA ARG A 78 8.93 7.20 2.45
C ARG A 78 7.91 8.07 1.71
N VAL A 79 6.65 7.67 1.77
CA VAL A 79 5.53 8.39 1.14
C VAL A 79 4.45 8.58 2.20
N HIS A 80 3.75 9.71 2.14
CA HIS A 80 2.67 10.04 3.07
C HIS A 80 1.40 10.39 2.30
N LEU A 81 0.29 10.56 3.02
CA LEU A 81 -0.98 11.02 2.45
C LEU A 81 -0.77 12.28 1.61
N LYS A 82 -1.39 12.28 0.43
CA LYS A 82 -1.41 13.44 -0.48
C LYS A 82 -2.45 14.48 -0.06
N PHE A 83 -3.44 14.06 0.72
CA PHE A 83 -4.58 14.87 1.17
C PHE A 83 -4.61 14.90 2.70
N ALA A 84 -5.26 15.91 3.27
CA ALA A 84 -5.45 16.00 4.72
C ALA A 84 -6.26 14.80 5.23
N ALA A 85 -6.07 14.41 6.49
CA ALA A 85 -6.73 13.24 7.05
C ALA A 85 -8.26 13.36 7.04
N GLU A 86 -8.77 14.58 7.21
CA GLU A 86 -10.19 14.92 7.17
C GLU A 86 -10.76 14.76 5.76
N ASP A 87 -10.04 15.21 4.73
CA ASP A 87 -10.43 15.05 3.33
C ASP A 87 -10.43 13.57 2.92
N VAL A 88 -9.43 12.82 3.40
CA VAL A 88 -9.37 11.36 3.21
C VAL A 88 -10.57 10.68 3.85
N ALA A 89 -10.91 11.04 5.09
CA ALA A 89 -12.06 10.46 5.78
C ALA A 89 -13.37 10.77 5.05
N ALA A 90 -13.56 12.02 4.61
CA ALA A 90 -14.74 12.42 3.84
C ALA A 90 -14.85 11.65 2.51
N PHE A 91 -13.74 11.51 1.78
CA PHE A 91 -13.70 10.74 0.53
C PHE A 91 -14.04 9.26 0.74
N VAL A 92 -13.45 8.63 1.76
CA VAL A 92 -13.72 7.23 2.11
C VAL A 92 -15.19 7.02 2.43
N VAL A 93 -15.81 7.91 3.22
CA VAL A 93 -17.24 7.84 3.56
C VAL A 93 -18.11 7.89 2.31
N GLY A 94 -17.76 8.70 1.32
CA GLY A 94 -18.51 8.82 0.07
C GLY A 94 -18.39 7.60 -0.87
N VAL A 95 -17.34 6.79 -0.74
CA VAL A 95 -17.02 5.73 -1.72
C VAL A 95 -17.16 4.31 -1.16
N LYS A 96 -17.04 4.12 0.17
CA LYS A 96 -16.96 2.79 0.79
C LYS A 96 -18.11 1.85 0.44
N ASP A 97 -19.31 2.40 0.22
CA ASP A 97 -20.53 1.63 -0.06
C ASP A 97 -20.74 1.36 -1.57
N VAL A 98 -19.89 1.90 -2.44
CA VAL A 98 -19.85 1.56 -3.86
C VAL A 98 -19.10 0.24 -4.02
N ALA A 99 -19.68 -0.73 -4.72
CA ALA A 99 -19.03 -2.03 -4.96
C ALA A 99 -17.73 -1.83 -5.76
N PRO A 100 -16.63 -2.56 -5.46
CA PRO A 100 -15.31 -2.34 -6.09
C PRO A 100 -15.32 -2.35 -7.63
N GLU A 101 -16.15 -3.17 -8.26
CA GLU A 101 -16.33 -3.25 -9.71
C GLU A 101 -17.03 -2.02 -10.33
N ASN A 102 -17.62 -1.17 -9.50
CA ASN A 102 -18.36 0.04 -9.87
C ASN A 102 -17.69 1.33 -9.37
N ARG A 103 -16.46 1.26 -8.83
CA ARG A 103 -15.66 2.40 -8.38
C ARG A 103 -14.80 2.99 -9.49
#